data_AF-A0A940B5N9-F1
#
_entry.id   AF-A0A940B5N9-F1
#
_cell.length_a   1.000
_cell.length_b   1.000
_cell.length_c   1.000
_cell.angle_alpha   90.00
_cell.angle_beta   90.00
_cell.angle_gamma   90.00
#
_symmetry.space_group_name_H-M   'P 1'
#
loop_
_entity.id
_entity.type
_entity.pdbx_description
1 polymer ?
#
loop_
_entity_poly.entity_id
_entity_poly.type
_entity_poly.pdbx_seq_one_letter_code
_entity_poly.pdbx_strand_id
1 'polypeptide(L)'
;MTRKKKNQDILEDAKEAGTSLYDFVITQKVDAFVAAYQPVDRESLATQRFDETRLRTFFKAYPCTLGDPLTIYLSLLEGEGFFMKVSTMNEPVILATERATESEMLKLDVL
;
A
#
# COMPACT_ATOMS: atom_id res chain seq x y z
N MET A 1 -4.96 29.43 -26.46
CA MET A 1 -4.18 29.00 -25.29
C MET A 1 -4.57 27.55 -24.99
N THR A 2 -3.64 26.62 -25.21
CA THR A 2 -3.93 25.18 -25.28
C THR A 2 -3.25 24.48 -24.11
N ARG A 3 -4.02 23.73 -23.30
CA ARG A 3 -3.81 22.30 -22.98
C ARG A 3 -4.83 21.81 -21.94
N LYS A 4 -5.82 21.05 -22.44
CA LYS A 4 -6.49 19.97 -21.70
C LYS A 4 -5.53 18.76 -21.61
N LYS A 5 -5.57 18.01 -20.49
CA LYS A 5 -5.40 16.54 -20.37
C LYS A 5 -5.51 16.20 -18.86
N LYS A 6 -6.59 15.58 -18.37
CA LYS A 6 -7.09 14.20 -18.57
C LYS A 6 -6.15 13.17 -17.89
N ASN A 7 -6.34 12.99 -16.59
CA ASN A 7 -5.70 11.93 -15.77
C ASN A 7 -6.79 11.02 -15.17
N GLN A 8 -7.69 10.52 -16.01
CA GLN A 8 -8.75 9.63 -15.56
C GLN A 8 -9.14 8.64 -16.65
N ASP A 9 -8.16 7.99 -17.28
CA ASP A 9 -8.38 6.94 -18.31
C ASP A 9 -7.13 6.04 -18.47
N ILE A 10 -6.70 5.31 -17.43
CA ILE A 10 -5.72 4.20 -17.60
C ILE A 10 -6.15 2.94 -16.84
N LEU A 11 -7.44 2.82 -16.50
CA LEU A 11 -7.99 1.63 -15.81
C LEU A 11 -9.22 1.07 -16.55
N GLU A 12 -9.26 1.20 -17.89
CA GLU A 12 -10.32 0.59 -18.70
C GLU A 12 -10.03 -0.91 -18.95
N ASP A 13 -10.76 -1.71 -18.18
CA ASP A 13 -11.55 -2.87 -18.61
C ASP A 13 -10.84 -4.09 -19.18
N ALA A 14 -10.28 -4.90 -18.27
CA ALA A 14 -10.39 -6.35 -18.38
C ALA A 14 -11.62 -6.81 -17.58
N LYS A 15 -12.79 -6.83 -18.21
CA LYS A 15 -14.01 -7.45 -17.68
C LYS A 15 -14.26 -8.75 -18.42
N GLU A 16 -13.77 -9.88 -17.90
CA GLU A 16 -14.31 -11.19 -18.25
C GLU A 16 -15.56 -11.41 -17.40
N ALA A 17 -16.73 -11.42 -18.06
CA ALA A 17 -18.03 -11.86 -17.56
C ALA A 17 -18.21 -11.81 -16.02
N GLY A 18 -18.39 -10.59 -15.47
CA GLY A 18 -18.80 -10.38 -14.09
C GLY A 18 -17.69 -10.37 -13.03
N THR A 19 -16.45 -10.73 -13.39
CA THR A 19 -15.30 -10.59 -12.48
C THR A 19 -14.53 -9.32 -12.81
N SER A 20 -14.19 -8.56 -11.77
CA SER A 20 -13.37 -7.36 -11.82
C SER A 20 -12.04 -7.59 -11.10
N LEU A 21 -11.04 -6.75 -11.37
CA LEU A 21 -9.76 -6.80 -10.65
C LEU A 21 -9.94 -6.58 -9.13
N TYR A 22 -10.97 -5.83 -8.73
CA TYR A 22 -11.32 -5.62 -7.32
C TYR A 22 -11.71 -6.89 -6.59
N ASP A 23 -12.21 -7.92 -7.29
CA ASP A 23 -12.58 -9.20 -6.66
C ASP A 23 -11.36 -10.00 -6.19
N PHE A 24 -10.15 -9.64 -6.65
CA PHE A 24 -8.88 -10.19 -6.18
C PHE A 24 -8.29 -9.41 -5.00
N VAL A 25 -9.00 -8.36 -4.53
CA VAL A 25 -8.56 -7.49 -3.43
C VAL A 25 -9.35 -7.83 -2.17
N ILE A 26 -8.63 -8.06 -1.08
CA ILE A 26 -9.18 -8.34 0.25
C ILE A 26 -8.90 -7.10 1.09
N THR A 27 -9.88 -6.20 1.21
CA THR A 27 -9.72 -4.92 1.89
C THR A 27 -9.33 -5.06 3.36
N GLN A 28 -9.74 -6.15 4.04
CA GLN A 28 -9.33 -6.40 5.44
C GLN A 28 -7.80 -6.53 5.60
N LYS A 29 -7.06 -6.88 4.54
CA LYS A 29 -5.60 -6.88 4.59
C LYS A 29 -5.03 -5.46 4.64
N VAL A 30 -5.69 -4.49 4.01
CA VAL A 30 -5.33 -3.07 4.10
C VAL A 30 -5.59 -2.59 5.52
N ASP A 31 -6.76 -2.88 6.08
CA ASP A 31 -7.11 -2.53 7.46
C ASP A 31 -6.08 -3.10 8.46
N ALA A 32 -5.71 -4.37 8.30
CA ALA A 32 -4.68 -5.01 9.13
C ALA A 32 -3.30 -4.36 8.96
N PHE A 33 -2.93 -3.97 7.73
CA PHE A 33 -1.68 -3.26 7.47
C PHE A 33 -1.66 -1.87 8.15
N VAL A 34 -2.73 -1.10 8.02
CA VAL A 34 -2.86 0.24 8.62
C VAL A 34 -2.97 0.19 10.15
N ALA A 35 -3.54 -0.88 10.70
CA ALA A 35 -3.56 -1.13 12.14
C ALA A 35 -2.18 -1.51 12.70
N ALA A 36 -1.36 -2.23 11.91
CA ALA A 36 -0.03 -2.66 12.33
C ALA A 36 1.04 -1.59 12.10
N TYR A 37 0.86 -0.71 11.12
CA TYR A 37 1.90 0.20 10.66
C TYR A 37 1.39 1.65 10.56
N GLN A 38 2.31 2.60 10.63
CA GLN A 38 2.07 4.01 10.32
C GLN A 38 3.11 4.51 9.30
N PRO A 39 2.71 5.37 8.34
CA PRO A 39 3.63 5.86 7.32
C PRO A 39 4.65 6.83 7.93
N VAL A 40 5.87 6.85 7.37
CA VAL A 40 6.90 7.82 7.78
C VAL A 40 7.56 8.46 6.55
N ASP A 41 7.99 9.71 6.70
CA ASP A 41 8.58 10.46 5.59
C ASP A 41 10.07 10.23 5.38
N ARG A 42 10.78 9.81 6.43
CA ARG A 42 12.24 9.69 6.44
C ARG A 42 12.65 8.25 6.67
N GLU A 43 13.59 7.78 5.86
CA GLU A 43 14.09 6.41 5.93
C GLU A 43 14.79 6.10 7.26
N SER A 44 15.35 7.10 7.94
CA SER A 44 15.94 6.96 9.28
C SER A 44 14.91 6.71 10.39
N LEU A 45 13.62 6.99 10.14
CA LEU A 45 12.52 6.78 11.09
C LEU A 45 11.74 5.49 10.79
N ALA A 46 12.02 4.85 9.66
CA ALA A 46 11.31 3.65 9.23
C ALA A 46 11.90 2.41 9.91
N THR A 47 11.06 1.66 10.63
CA THR A 47 11.45 0.32 11.13
C THR A 47 11.15 -0.76 10.08
N GLN A 48 10.25 -0.46 9.14
CA GLN A 48 9.90 -1.35 8.04
C GLN A 48 10.00 -0.63 6.69
N ARG A 49 10.48 -1.37 5.70
CA ARG A 49 10.54 -0.97 4.30
C ARG A 49 9.73 -1.97 3.50
N PHE A 50 8.72 -1.49 2.79
CA PHE A 50 7.86 -2.32 1.96
C PHE A 50 8.13 -2.01 0.49
N ASP A 51 9.07 -2.75 -0.09
CA ASP A 51 9.26 -2.83 -1.54
C ASP A 51 8.12 -3.64 -2.20
N GLU A 52 8.12 -3.67 -3.53
CA GLU A 52 7.12 -4.41 -4.30
C GLU A 52 7.04 -5.88 -3.88
N THR A 53 8.17 -6.55 -3.67
CA THR A 53 8.22 -7.97 -3.32
C THR A 53 7.55 -8.24 -1.97
N ARG A 54 7.82 -7.39 -0.98
CA ARG A 54 7.22 -7.49 0.36
C ARG A 54 5.72 -7.20 0.32
N LEU A 55 5.29 -6.19 -0.43
CA LEU A 55 3.87 -5.87 -0.60
C LEU A 55 3.12 -7.02 -1.27
N ARG A 56 3.66 -7.58 -2.36
CA ARG A 56 3.08 -8.76 -3.01
C ARG A 56 2.98 -9.94 -2.07
N THR A 57 4.02 -10.17 -1.27
CA THR A 57 4.06 -11.27 -0.30
C THR A 57 3.02 -11.10 0.81
N PHE A 58 2.85 -9.87 1.30
CA PHE A 58 1.89 -9.53 2.35
C PHE A 58 0.44 -9.64 1.84
N PHE A 59 0.13 -8.94 0.75
CA PHE A 59 -1.23 -8.89 0.20
C PHE A 59 -1.60 -10.15 -0.59
N LYS A 60 -0.63 -11.00 -0.93
CA LYS A 60 -0.77 -12.10 -1.90
C LYS A 60 -1.28 -11.59 -3.25
N ALA A 61 -0.80 -10.41 -3.65
CA ALA A 61 -1.21 -9.70 -4.84
C ALA A 61 -0.25 -9.99 -6.00
N TYR A 62 -0.55 -11.04 -6.76
CA TYR A 62 0.21 -11.42 -7.96
C TYR A 62 -0.59 -11.05 -9.22
N PRO A 63 0.09 -10.69 -10.33
CA PRO A 63 -0.59 -10.40 -11.59
C PRO A 63 -1.49 -11.55 -12.03
N CYS A 64 -2.68 -11.22 -12.52
CA CYS A 64 -3.66 -12.16 -13.08
C CYS A 64 -4.05 -11.76 -14.51
N THR A 65 -4.93 -12.54 -15.13
CA THR A 65 -5.41 -12.29 -16.50
C THR A 65 -6.11 -10.94 -16.65
N LEU A 66 -6.68 -10.40 -15.57
CA LEU A 66 -7.38 -9.11 -15.56
C LEU A 66 -6.48 -7.92 -15.24
N GLY A 67 -5.21 -8.14 -14.88
CA GLY A 67 -4.25 -7.10 -14.51
C GLY A 67 -3.52 -7.36 -13.20
N ASP A 68 -2.92 -6.32 -12.64
CA ASP A 68 -2.15 -6.42 -11.40
C ASP A 68 -2.95 -5.89 -10.19
N PRO A 69 -3.44 -6.76 -9.29
CA PRO A 69 -4.23 -6.34 -8.14
C PRO A 69 -3.41 -5.50 -7.15
N LEU A 70 -2.07 -5.55 -7.20
CA LEU A 70 -1.23 -4.71 -6.35
C LEU A 70 -1.49 -3.22 -6.58
N THR A 71 -1.85 -2.82 -7.81
CA THR A 71 -2.17 -1.42 -8.14
C THR A 71 -3.34 -0.86 -7.32
N ILE A 72 -4.34 -1.70 -7.03
CA ILE A 72 -5.49 -1.34 -6.20
C ILE A 72 -5.06 -1.22 -4.73
N TYR A 73 -4.28 -2.18 -4.22
CA TYR A 73 -3.74 -2.10 -2.85
C TYR A 73 -2.90 -0.83 -2.64
N LEU A 74 -2.06 -0.47 -3.61
CA LEU A 74 -1.27 0.76 -3.55
C LEU A 74 -2.16 2.01 -3.52
N SER A 75 -3.20 2.05 -4.34
CA SER A 75 -4.15 3.18 -4.34
C SER A 75 -4.89 3.32 -3.00
N LEU A 76 -5.28 2.20 -2.38
CA LEU A 76 -5.90 2.21 -1.06
C LEU A 76 -4.91 2.66 0.03
N LEU A 77 -3.68 2.18 -0.01
CA LEU A 77 -2.62 2.57 0.91
C LEU A 77 -2.26 4.06 0.79
N GLU A 78 -2.23 4.62 -0.43
CA GLU A 78 -2.02 6.06 -0.64
C GLU A 78 -3.14 6.89 0.02
N GLY A 79 -4.38 6.42 -0.02
CA GLY A 79 -5.51 7.03 0.69
C GLY A 79 -5.31 7.09 2.21
N GLU A 80 -4.54 6.15 2.76
CA GLU A 80 -4.16 6.05 4.18
C GLU A 80 -2.81 6.72 4.49
N GLY A 81 -2.24 7.45 3.52
CA GLY A 81 -0.99 8.20 3.67
C GLY A 81 0.29 7.39 3.44
N PHE A 82 0.19 6.14 3.00
CA PHE A 82 1.35 5.31 2.64
C PHE A 82 1.72 5.53 1.17
N PHE A 83 2.63 6.47 0.92
CA PHE A 83 3.11 6.78 -0.43
C PHE A 83 4.36 5.99 -0.79
N MET A 84 4.40 5.48 -2.01
CA MET A 84 5.61 4.91 -2.59
C MET A 84 6.59 6.03 -2.93
N LYS A 85 7.84 5.87 -2.49
CA LYS A 85 8.93 6.83 -2.68
C LYS A 85 10.18 6.10 -3.13
N VAL A 86 11.15 6.84 -3.66
CA VAL A 86 12.48 6.28 -3.98
C VAL A 86 13.32 6.26 -2.70
N SER A 87 13.82 5.08 -2.32
CA SER A 87 14.71 4.90 -1.17
C SER A 87 16.10 5.48 -1.43
N THR A 88 16.91 5.59 -0.38
CA THR A 88 18.34 5.94 -0.54
C THR A 88 19.14 4.90 -1.35
N MET A 89 18.61 3.69 -1.52
CA MET A 89 19.17 2.63 -2.36
C MET A 89 18.63 2.66 -3.80
N ASN A 90 17.88 3.70 -4.19
CA ASN A 90 17.24 3.86 -5.50
C ASN A 90 16.15 2.82 -5.84
N GLU A 91 15.46 2.31 -4.83
CA GLU A 91 14.36 1.34 -5.01
C GLU A 91 13.02 1.95 -4.58
N PRO A 92 11.91 1.63 -5.28
CA PRO A 92 10.59 2.06 -4.87
C PRO A 92 10.18 1.36 -3.57
N VAL A 93 9.80 2.15 -2.56
CA VAL A 93 9.50 1.66 -1.22
C VAL A 93 8.39 2.46 -0.56
N ILE A 94 7.56 1.79 0.23
CA ILE A 94 6.73 2.42 1.26
C ILE A 94 7.49 2.32 2.59
N LEU A 95 7.75 3.47 3.19
CA LEU A 95 8.41 3.57 4.49
C LEU A 95 7.36 3.58 5.60
N ALA A 96 7.52 2.70 6.58
CA ALA A 96 6.61 2.61 7.70
C ALA A 96 7.34 2.31 9.01
N THR A 97 6.67 2.59 10.11
CA THR A 97 7.05 2.04 11.41
C THR A 97 5.89 1.29 12.04
N GLU A 98 6.21 0.33 12.88
CA GLU A 98 5.20 -0.44 13.63
C GLU A 98 4.46 0.50 14.58
N ARG A 99 3.14 0.37 14.62
CA ARG A 99 2.33 1.01 15.65
C ARG A 99 2.58 0.27 16.96
N ALA A 100 2.82 1.02 18.02
CA ALA A 100 2.83 0.44 19.36
C ALA A 100 1.47 -0.21 19.60
N THR A 101 1.49 -1.49 20.00
CA THR A 101 0.25 -2.14 20.43
C THR A 101 -0.20 -1.52 21.75
N GLU A 102 -1.51 -1.48 22.01
CA GLU A 102 -2.05 -0.97 23.29
C GLU A 102 -1.40 -1.66 24.51
N SER A 103 -1.06 -2.94 24.36
CA SER A 103 -0.35 -3.75 25.37
C SER A 103 1.07 -3.27 25.68
N GLU A 104 1.74 -2.58 24.77
CA GLU A 104 3.07 -2.00 25.00
C GLU A 104 3.01 -0.58 25.54
N MET A 105 2.01 0.22 25.13
CA MET A 105 1.76 1.54 25.71
C MET A 105 1.43 1.46 27.21
N LEU A 106 0.60 0.49 27.61
CA LEU A 106 0.26 0.25 29.02
C LEU A 106 1.47 -0.14 29.90
N LYS A 107 2.58 -0.61 29.32
CA LYS A 107 3.81 -0.91 30.08
C LYS A 107 4.68 0.32 30.29
N LEU A 108 4.55 1.34 29.44
CA LEU A 108 5.32 2.59 29.55
C LEU A 108 4.71 3.55 30.58
N ASP A 109 3.38 3.54 30.74
CA ASP A 109 2.66 4.43 31.67
C ASP A 109 2.73 4.00 33.15
N VAL A 110 3.42 2.89 33.47
CA VAL A 110 3.54 2.34 34.84
C VAL A 110 4.96 2.55 35.42
N LEU A 111 5.83 3.29 34.72
CA LEU A 111 7.17 3.69 35.16
C LEU A 111 7.25 5.20 35.41
#